data_AF-A0A2P5TN27-F1
#
_entry.id   AF-A0A2P5TN27-F1
#
_cell.length_a   1.000
_cell.length_b   1.000
_cell.length_c   1.000
_cell.angle_alpha   90.00
_cell.angle_beta   90.00
_cell.angle_gamma   90.00
#
_symmetry.space_group_name_H-M   'P 1'
#
loop_
_entity.id
_entity.type
_entity.pdbx_description
1 polymer ?
#
loop_
_entity_poly.entity_id
_entity_poly.type
_entity_poly.pdbx_seq_one_letter_code
_entity_poly.pdbx_strand_id
1 'polypeptide(L)'
;MRLRKEILDTSEQLEEFDQWLTAKLDRIKDSDKFTTEIKSLCDFIKSISSYLDDFSDYDDCSVNKLCDAVINASEKIIVGDCFFKDEQRISDFYEAFFNLLFLTSGATDNNLKNHFLIKLNEDDVRSLIPRRGTSRKNITFILQEIPSTTKADYIAKTLASCFVGSHETYKLSIKTEPLLDLSVYLKILLREYASLILDDYEDTMQFWAICRSYVYLNGLSPDSSLGKYLLNSCTIFKVRGSVSASGGHIPENTLREKLSKIGLRPNSDFNTNDVNIGEEEIVEDGKRKKKTRAYDFILPYNIDNWAPKPKLFIQSQFYAGDSGSVSHKVIDQTQNSRAFTLEKYESARFVEYLDGAGYYASLRGDLTHMLSFDNTASFFQVKSILVRLRRELQSIYFLTPIELEHSILMSEDGLNKSVYKTLEDDGYPTTEIARVISVCIELGYITEDDGKLKISPGRYNISRRLLILDIAANYASKITDSQRKSQKYLLVPGYGANYGILESELTTLACSMCKQFNITAPTFSSDIEWLLDEGVFKRR
;
A
#
# COMPACT_ATOMS: atom_id res chain seq x y z
N MET A 1 -15.67 19.57 20.26
CA MET A 1 -15.95 20.56 19.21
C MET A 1 -16.46 19.85 17.98
N ARG A 2 -17.74 20.03 17.67
CA ARG A 2 -18.34 19.54 16.44
C ARG A 2 -17.92 20.38 15.24
N LEU A 3 -17.63 19.73 14.11
CA LEU A 3 -17.38 20.38 12.83
C LEU A 3 -18.69 20.83 12.21
N ARG A 4 -18.71 22.04 11.64
CA ARG A 4 -19.88 22.57 10.93
C ARG A 4 -20.25 21.69 9.74
N LYS A 5 -21.55 21.61 9.46
CA LYS A 5 -22.04 20.95 8.26
C LYS A 5 -21.56 21.71 7.03
N GLU A 6 -21.17 20.96 6.02
CA GLU A 6 -20.89 21.48 4.69
C GLU A 6 -22.21 21.72 3.94
N ILE A 7 -22.28 22.83 3.22
CA ILE A 7 -23.40 23.14 2.32
C ILE A 7 -22.75 23.61 1.02
N LEU A 8 -22.41 22.66 0.16
CA LEU A 8 -21.84 22.90 -1.16
C LEU A 8 -22.70 22.19 -2.20
N ASP A 9 -22.82 22.79 -3.38
CA ASP A 9 -23.32 22.06 -4.55
C ASP A 9 -22.22 21.16 -5.16
N THR A 10 -22.61 20.30 -6.09
CA THR A 10 -21.68 19.37 -6.75
C THR A 10 -20.55 20.11 -7.47
N SER A 11 -20.78 21.30 -8.03
CA SER A 11 -19.73 22.07 -8.72
C SER A 11 -18.69 22.57 -7.73
N GLU A 12 -19.12 23.14 -6.60
CA GLU A 12 -18.24 23.62 -5.54
C GLU A 12 -17.45 22.47 -4.88
N GLN A 13 -18.07 21.30 -4.72
CA GLN A 13 -17.40 20.08 -4.26
C GLN A 13 -16.28 19.65 -5.21
N LEU A 14 -16.53 19.67 -6.53
CA LEU A 14 -15.53 19.33 -7.54
C LEU A 14 -14.40 20.36 -7.59
N GLU A 15 -14.70 21.66 -7.50
CA GLU A 15 -13.68 22.71 -7.45
C GLU A 15 -12.76 22.56 -6.21
N GLU A 16 -13.33 22.22 -5.06
CA GLU A 16 -12.54 21.89 -3.88
C GLU A 16 -11.68 20.65 -4.14
N PHE A 17 -12.27 19.58 -4.67
CA PHE A 17 -11.56 18.34 -4.96
C PHE A 17 -10.31 18.61 -5.81
N ASP A 18 -10.49 19.38 -6.88
CA ASP A 18 -9.46 19.79 -7.83
C ASP A 18 -8.31 20.55 -7.13
N GLN A 19 -8.64 21.41 -6.15
CA GLN A 19 -7.67 22.14 -5.34
C GLN A 19 -6.88 21.23 -4.39
N TRP A 20 -7.48 20.15 -3.90
CA TRP A 20 -6.91 19.28 -2.86
C TRP A 20 -6.27 17.98 -3.37
N LEU A 21 -6.36 17.70 -4.66
CA LEU A 21 -5.80 16.50 -5.29
C LEU A 21 -4.37 16.14 -4.86
N THR A 22 -4.14 14.84 -4.65
CA THR A 22 -2.81 14.28 -4.41
C THR A 22 -2.15 13.89 -5.74
N ALA A 23 -1.20 14.72 -6.18
CA ALA A 23 -0.58 14.59 -7.50
C ALA A 23 0.31 13.34 -7.65
N LYS A 24 0.90 12.84 -6.56
CA LYS A 24 1.73 11.63 -6.53
C LYS A 24 1.51 10.95 -5.19
N LEU A 25 1.18 9.65 -5.23
CA LEU A 25 1.08 8.83 -4.02
C LEU A 25 2.48 8.36 -3.60
N ASP A 26 3.29 7.85 -4.53
CA ASP A 26 4.69 7.48 -4.29
C ASP A 26 5.51 7.45 -5.59
N ARG A 27 6.85 7.43 -5.48
CA ARG A 27 7.75 7.13 -6.60
C ARG A 27 8.13 5.66 -6.56
N ILE A 28 8.20 5.01 -7.73
CA ILE A 28 8.64 3.62 -7.85
C ILE A 28 10.01 3.39 -7.18
N LYS A 29 10.92 4.36 -7.31
CA LYS A 29 12.27 4.31 -6.71
C LYS A 29 12.28 4.27 -5.18
N ASP A 30 11.21 4.75 -4.55
CA ASP A 30 11.08 4.84 -3.10
C ASP A 30 10.43 3.57 -2.52
N SER A 31 9.98 2.65 -3.38
CA SER A 31 9.37 1.38 -2.95
C SER A 31 10.41 0.35 -2.48
N ASP A 32 10.05 -0.42 -1.45
CA ASP A 32 10.86 -1.56 -0.98
C ASP A 32 11.09 -2.58 -2.09
N LYS A 33 10.08 -2.80 -2.94
CA LYS A 33 10.18 -3.71 -4.09
C LYS A 33 11.27 -3.29 -5.07
N PHE A 34 11.34 -1.99 -5.41
CA PHE A 34 12.42 -1.48 -6.25
C PHE A 34 13.79 -1.66 -5.59
N THR A 35 13.89 -1.33 -4.30
CA THR A 35 15.15 -1.41 -3.53
C THR A 35 15.66 -2.84 -3.39
N THR A 36 14.78 -3.80 -3.14
CA THR A 36 15.14 -5.23 -3.06
C THR A 36 15.53 -5.77 -4.43
N GLU A 37 14.76 -5.45 -5.49
CA GLU A 37 15.05 -5.90 -6.85
C GLU A 37 16.42 -5.40 -7.34
N ILE A 38 16.69 -4.09 -7.22
CA ILE A 38 17.97 -3.53 -7.68
C ILE A 38 19.16 -4.13 -6.93
N LYS A 39 19.00 -4.37 -5.62
CA LYS A 39 20.04 -4.98 -4.80
C LYS A 39 20.32 -6.41 -5.26
N SER A 40 19.27 -7.20 -5.43
CA SER A 40 19.36 -8.59 -5.92
C SER A 40 20.09 -8.68 -7.25
N LEU A 41 19.74 -7.82 -8.22
CA LEU A 41 20.40 -7.76 -9.53
C LEU A 41 21.89 -7.37 -9.42
N CYS A 42 22.21 -6.37 -8.60
CA CYS A 42 23.60 -5.94 -8.39
C CYS A 42 24.45 -7.03 -7.73
N ASP A 43 23.93 -7.67 -6.69
CA ASP A 43 24.62 -8.73 -5.96
C ASP A 43 24.81 -9.97 -6.86
N PHE A 44 23.84 -10.28 -7.72
CA PHE A 44 23.96 -11.35 -8.71
C PHE A 44 25.09 -11.09 -9.72
N ILE A 45 25.13 -9.93 -10.39
CA ILE A 45 26.17 -9.61 -11.39
C ILE A 45 27.58 -9.71 -10.76
N LYS A 46 27.75 -9.17 -9.56
CA LYS A 46 29.03 -9.27 -8.82
C LYS A 46 29.43 -10.72 -8.51
N SER A 47 28.46 -11.57 -8.24
CA SER A 47 28.71 -12.97 -7.88
C SER A 47 29.17 -13.82 -9.06
N ILE A 48 28.71 -13.50 -10.27
CA ILE A 48 29.06 -14.24 -11.49
C ILE A 48 30.21 -13.62 -12.28
N SER A 49 30.56 -12.33 -12.09
CA SER A 49 31.50 -11.60 -12.97
C SER A 49 32.85 -12.30 -13.09
N SER A 50 33.43 -12.76 -11.98
CA SER A 50 34.74 -13.43 -12.00
C SER A 50 34.74 -14.76 -12.76
N TYR A 51 33.58 -15.41 -12.91
CA TYR A 51 33.46 -16.66 -13.66
C TYR A 51 33.27 -16.44 -15.16
N LEU A 52 33.07 -15.19 -15.57
CA LEU A 52 32.82 -14.76 -16.94
C LEU A 52 33.84 -13.70 -17.39
N ASP A 53 35.04 -13.74 -16.81
CA ASP A 53 36.15 -12.79 -17.06
C ASP A 53 35.70 -11.32 -17.01
N ASP A 54 34.89 -10.98 -16.00
CA ASP A 54 34.32 -9.64 -15.81
C ASP A 54 33.57 -9.11 -17.04
N PHE A 55 32.98 -10.03 -17.82
CA PHE A 55 32.27 -9.77 -19.07
C PHE A 55 33.15 -9.08 -20.13
N SER A 56 34.45 -9.40 -20.16
CA SER A 56 35.41 -8.81 -21.09
C SER A 56 35.05 -9.06 -22.56
N ASP A 57 34.59 -10.28 -22.86
CA ASP A 57 34.13 -10.75 -24.17
C ASP A 57 32.65 -11.16 -24.14
N TYR A 58 31.97 -10.97 -25.27
CA TYR A 58 30.59 -11.39 -25.46
C TYR A 58 30.49 -12.92 -25.51
N ASP A 59 31.50 -13.60 -26.07
CA ASP A 59 31.50 -15.07 -26.21
C ASP A 59 31.49 -15.77 -24.84
N ASP A 60 31.84 -15.06 -23.76
CA ASP A 60 31.72 -15.55 -22.39
C ASP A 60 30.28 -15.60 -21.90
N CYS A 61 29.36 -14.87 -22.53
CA CYS A 61 27.94 -14.85 -22.19
C CYS A 61 27.10 -15.87 -22.96
N SER A 62 27.71 -16.83 -23.68
CA SER A 62 26.94 -17.94 -24.25
C SER A 62 26.15 -18.69 -23.16
N VAL A 63 24.96 -19.20 -23.49
CA VAL A 63 24.07 -19.86 -22.50
C VAL A 63 24.80 -20.94 -21.69
N ASN A 64 25.64 -21.76 -22.32
CA ASN A 64 26.40 -22.79 -21.63
C ASN A 64 27.34 -22.21 -20.56
N LYS A 65 28.15 -21.21 -20.94
CA LYS A 65 29.08 -20.55 -20.01
C LYS A 65 28.36 -19.80 -18.90
N LEU A 66 27.22 -19.16 -19.21
CA LEU A 66 26.36 -18.51 -18.20
C LEU A 66 25.83 -19.52 -17.18
N CYS A 67 25.32 -20.67 -17.65
CA CYS A 67 24.83 -21.72 -16.76
C CYS A 67 25.94 -22.27 -15.86
N ASP A 68 27.13 -22.51 -16.43
CA ASP A 68 28.30 -22.95 -15.67
C ASP A 68 28.73 -21.91 -14.64
N ALA A 69 28.76 -20.62 -14.99
CA ALA A 69 29.08 -19.54 -14.06
C ALA A 69 28.07 -19.43 -12.91
N VAL A 70 26.76 -19.58 -13.20
CA VAL A 70 25.69 -19.59 -12.20
C VAL A 70 25.84 -20.76 -11.24
N ILE A 71 26.10 -21.97 -11.75
CA ILE A 71 26.33 -23.16 -10.92
C ILE A 71 27.59 -22.98 -10.06
N ASN A 72 28.69 -22.50 -10.65
CA ASN A 72 29.95 -22.30 -9.93
C ASN A 72 29.86 -21.20 -8.86
N ALA A 73 29.07 -20.15 -9.10
CA ALA A 73 28.81 -19.10 -8.12
C ALA A 73 27.93 -19.60 -6.96
N SER A 74 27.01 -20.54 -7.25
CA SER A 74 26.10 -21.14 -6.26
C SER A 74 26.85 -21.88 -5.14
N GLU A 75 28.02 -22.46 -5.45
CA GLU A 75 28.89 -23.13 -4.46
C GLU A 75 29.28 -22.22 -3.29
N LYS A 76 29.49 -20.92 -3.56
CA LYS A 76 29.87 -19.94 -2.53
C LYS A 76 28.72 -19.52 -1.61
N ILE A 77 27.48 -19.88 -1.95
CA ILE A 77 26.27 -19.48 -1.22
C ILE A 77 25.87 -20.55 -0.19
N ILE A 78 26.28 -21.80 -0.38
CA ILE A 78 25.99 -22.91 0.54
C ILE A 78 26.72 -22.68 1.86
N VAL A 79 25.95 -22.66 2.95
CA VAL A 79 26.49 -22.57 4.32
C VAL A 79 26.59 -23.95 4.95
N GLY A 80 25.70 -24.88 4.59
CA GLY A 80 25.66 -26.23 5.11
C GLY A 80 24.92 -26.37 6.45
N ASP A 81 24.23 -25.32 6.93
CA ASP A 81 23.53 -25.33 8.22
C ASP A 81 22.18 -26.04 8.16
N CYS A 82 21.43 -25.83 7.08
CA CYS A 82 20.10 -26.41 6.90
C CYS A 82 19.73 -26.46 5.43
N PHE A 83 19.38 -27.65 4.93
CA PHE A 83 18.99 -27.85 3.54
C PHE A 83 17.94 -26.83 3.07
N PHE A 84 16.90 -26.58 3.86
CA PHE A 84 15.82 -25.67 3.50
C PHE A 84 16.24 -24.21 3.45
N LYS A 85 17.23 -23.81 4.27
CA LYS A 85 17.75 -22.45 4.24
C LYS A 85 18.67 -22.25 3.03
N ASP A 86 19.53 -23.24 2.76
CA ASP A 86 20.38 -23.21 1.57
C ASP A 86 19.54 -23.30 0.29
N GLU A 87 18.49 -24.12 0.25
CA GLU A 87 17.51 -24.15 -0.84
C GLU A 87 16.90 -22.77 -1.09
N GLN A 88 16.48 -22.07 -0.03
CA GLN A 88 15.94 -20.72 -0.17
C GLN A 88 16.98 -19.72 -0.69
N ARG A 89 18.21 -19.73 -0.13
CA ARG A 89 19.30 -18.84 -0.58
C ARG A 89 19.64 -19.04 -2.07
N ILE A 90 19.73 -20.29 -2.51
CA ILE A 90 19.98 -20.62 -3.92
C ILE A 90 18.77 -20.29 -4.80
N SER A 91 17.55 -20.49 -4.31
CA SER A 91 16.33 -20.09 -5.01
C SER A 91 16.32 -18.58 -5.26
N ASP A 92 16.59 -17.76 -4.23
CA ASP A 92 16.65 -16.30 -4.35
C ASP A 92 17.75 -15.87 -5.34
N PHE A 93 18.88 -16.59 -5.37
CA PHE A 93 19.97 -16.35 -6.32
C PHE A 93 19.58 -16.69 -7.77
N TYR A 94 18.88 -17.80 -8.01
CA TYR A 94 18.38 -18.17 -9.34
C TYR A 94 17.22 -17.28 -9.80
N GLU A 95 16.37 -16.83 -8.87
CA GLU A 95 15.38 -15.80 -9.17
C GLU A 95 16.07 -14.53 -9.63
N ALA A 96 17.14 -14.08 -8.94
CA ALA A 96 17.94 -12.92 -9.36
C ALA A 96 18.53 -13.09 -10.77
N PHE A 97 19.02 -14.28 -11.10
CA PHE A 97 19.50 -14.62 -12.43
C PHE A 97 18.41 -14.44 -13.50
N PHE A 98 17.27 -15.12 -13.34
CA PHE A 98 16.16 -15.03 -14.29
C PHE A 98 15.63 -13.60 -14.38
N ASN A 99 15.60 -12.92 -13.25
CA ASN A 99 15.21 -11.54 -13.16
C ASN A 99 16.11 -10.62 -13.97
N LEU A 100 17.41 -10.88 -14.00
CA LEU A 100 18.35 -10.17 -14.86
C LEU A 100 18.12 -10.53 -16.33
N LEU A 101 17.96 -11.81 -16.67
CA LEU A 101 17.69 -12.23 -18.05
C LEU A 101 16.42 -11.58 -18.61
N PHE A 102 15.33 -11.54 -17.85
CA PHE A 102 14.10 -10.84 -18.22
C PHE A 102 14.30 -9.34 -18.40
N LEU A 103 15.13 -8.73 -17.53
CA LEU A 103 15.43 -7.31 -17.61
C LEU A 103 16.19 -6.96 -18.90
N THR A 104 17.11 -7.83 -19.33
CA THR A 104 18.01 -7.56 -20.45
C THR A 104 17.44 -8.00 -21.80
N SER A 105 16.61 -9.05 -21.86
CA SER A 105 15.93 -9.51 -23.08
C SER A 105 14.59 -8.79 -23.34
N GLY A 106 14.00 -8.20 -22.30
CA GLY A 106 12.62 -7.69 -22.36
C GLY A 106 11.55 -8.78 -22.27
N ALA A 107 11.92 -10.05 -22.12
CA ALA A 107 10.99 -11.12 -21.82
C ALA A 107 10.35 -10.93 -20.43
N THR A 108 9.19 -11.55 -20.21
CA THR A 108 8.52 -11.50 -18.91
C THR A 108 8.04 -12.89 -18.48
N ASP A 109 8.04 -13.13 -17.17
CA ASP A 109 7.50 -14.37 -16.58
C ASP A 109 6.05 -14.63 -17.04
N ASN A 110 5.24 -13.59 -17.15
CA ASN A 110 3.86 -13.73 -17.63
C ASN A 110 3.76 -14.20 -19.08
N ASN A 111 4.71 -13.82 -19.94
CA ASN A 111 4.76 -14.28 -21.32
C ASN A 111 5.30 -15.72 -21.40
N LEU A 112 6.31 -16.05 -20.60
CA LEU A 112 7.03 -17.33 -20.72
C LEU A 112 6.50 -18.48 -19.87
N LYS A 113 5.61 -18.22 -18.91
CA LYS A 113 5.11 -19.25 -17.98
C LYS A 113 4.47 -20.47 -18.64
N ASN A 114 4.00 -20.36 -19.88
CA ASN A 114 3.43 -21.48 -20.64
C ASN A 114 4.40 -22.04 -21.70
N HIS A 115 5.53 -21.37 -21.93
CA HIS A 115 6.46 -21.66 -23.02
C HIS A 115 7.52 -22.68 -22.62
N PHE A 116 7.85 -22.81 -21.33
CA PHE A 116 8.90 -23.74 -20.91
C PHE A 116 8.59 -25.20 -21.24
N LEU A 117 7.35 -25.63 -21.02
CA LEU A 117 6.93 -26.98 -21.41
C LEU A 117 6.98 -27.19 -22.94
N ILE A 118 6.67 -26.15 -23.72
CA ILE A 118 6.74 -26.18 -25.18
C ILE A 118 8.21 -26.35 -25.60
N LYS A 119 9.10 -25.52 -25.06
CA LYS A 119 10.54 -25.55 -25.33
C LYS A 119 11.15 -26.94 -25.09
N LEU A 120 10.83 -27.55 -23.94
CA LEU A 120 11.32 -28.89 -23.62
C LEU A 120 10.85 -29.94 -24.63
N ASN A 121 9.59 -29.85 -25.08
CA ASN A 121 9.07 -30.77 -26.09
C ASN A 121 9.70 -30.53 -27.48
N GLU A 122 9.96 -29.27 -27.87
CA GLU A 122 10.61 -28.93 -29.13
C GLU A 122 12.06 -29.41 -29.20
N ASP A 123 12.76 -29.37 -28.07
CA ASP A 123 14.16 -29.79 -27.96
C ASP A 123 14.30 -31.30 -27.61
N ASP A 124 13.21 -32.08 -27.71
CA ASP A 124 13.14 -33.52 -27.37
C ASP A 124 13.64 -33.84 -25.94
N VAL A 125 13.51 -32.88 -25.02
CA VAL A 125 13.84 -33.03 -23.60
C VAL A 125 12.64 -33.61 -22.85
N ARG A 126 12.89 -34.63 -22.02
CA ARG A 126 11.82 -35.21 -21.19
C ARG A 126 11.26 -34.16 -20.23
N SER A 127 9.98 -33.88 -20.34
CA SER A 127 9.21 -32.92 -19.54
C SER A 127 8.94 -33.39 -18.09
N LEU A 128 9.97 -33.93 -17.43
CA LEU A 128 9.95 -34.41 -16.05
C LEU A 128 10.95 -33.59 -15.21
N ILE A 129 10.53 -33.21 -14.00
CA ILE A 129 11.36 -32.49 -13.03
C ILE A 129 11.54 -33.29 -11.74
N PRO A 130 12.74 -33.27 -11.14
CA PRO A 130 12.94 -33.79 -9.80
C PRO A 130 12.24 -32.90 -8.78
N ARG A 131 11.20 -33.43 -8.13
CA ARG A 131 10.47 -32.74 -7.08
C ARG A 131 10.86 -33.32 -5.72
N ARG A 132 11.25 -32.42 -4.82
CA ARG A 132 11.51 -32.75 -3.42
C ARG A 132 10.21 -33.10 -2.68
N GLY A 133 10.23 -34.20 -1.94
CA GLY A 133 9.18 -34.62 -1.01
C GLY A 133 9.07 -33.72 0.23
N THR A 134 8.05 -33.96 1.03
CA THR A 134 7.70 -33.11 2.20
C THR A 134 8.47 -33.46 3.48
N SER A 135 9.15 -34.61 3.51
CA SER A 135 9.90 -35.08 4.68
C SER A 135 11.14 -34.22 4.95
N ARG A 136 11.33 -33.83 6.21
CA ARG A 136 12.49 -33.03 6.67
C ARG A 136 13.69 -33.86 7.13
N LYS A 137 13.50 -35.17 7.42
CA LYS A 137 14.55 -36.06 7.95
C LYS A 137 15.27 -36.86 6.87
N ASN A 138 14.51 -37.35 5.89
CA ASN A 138 15.02 -38.03 4.71
C ASN A 138 14.45 -37.28 3.52
N ILE A 139 15.31 -36.60 2.76
CA ILE A 139 14.89 -35.75 1.66
C ILE A 139 14.84 -36.62 0.40
N THR A 140 13.63 -36.96 -0.03
CA THR A 140 13.41 -37.83 -1.18
C THR A 140 13.02 -37.00 -2.40
N PHE A 141 13.61 -37.30 -3.55
CA PHE A 141 13.27 -36.71 -4.84
C PHE A 141 12.56 -37.74 -5.72
N ILE A 142 11.45 -37.31 -6.32
CA ILE A 142 10.67 -38.10 -7.28
C ILE A 142 10.53 -37.32 -8.58
N LEU A 143 10.45 -38.01 -9.71
CA LEU A 143 10.14 -37.36 -10.98
C LEU A 143 8.64 -37.05 -11.07
N GLN A 144 8.33 -35.83 -11.50
CA GLN A 144 6.97 -35.41 -11.79
C GLN A 144 6.92 -34.67 -13.13
N GLU A 145 5.80 -34.77 -13.83
CA GLU A 145 5.53 -33.93 -15.01
C GLU A 145 5.58 -32.45 -14.66
N ILE A 146 6.15 -31.67 -15.58
CA ILE A 146 6.18 -30.21 -15.48
C ILE A 146 4.75 -29.67 -15.65
N PRO A 147 4.28 -28.78 -14.76
CA PRO A 147 3.00 -28.14 -14.93
C PRO A 147 2.88 -27.39 -16.26
N SER A 148 1.69 -27.37 -16.86
CA SER A 148 1.41 -26.62 -18.09
C SER A 148 1.65 -25.11 -17.96
N THR A 149 1.60 -24.60 -16.74
CA THR A 149 1.92 -23.20 -16.40
C THR A 149 2.93 -23.22 -15.28
N THR A 150 4.15 -22.79 -15.58
CA THR A 150 5.28 -22.82 -14.67
C THR A 150 5.94 -21.45 -14.61
N LYS A 151 5.87 -20.79 -13.46
CA LYS A 151 6.46 -19.48 -13.23
C LYS A 151 7.95 -19.57 -12.88
N ALA A 152 8.66 -18.47 -13.05
CA ALA A 152 10.10 -18.37 -12.78
C ALA A 152 10.48 -18.72 -11.32
N ASP A 153 9.66 -18.36 -10.34
CA ASP A 153 9.86 -18.70 -8.91
C ASP A 153 9.82 -20.23 -8.68
N TYR A 154 8.90 -20.91 -9.36
CA TYR A 154 8.82 -22.37 -9.33
C TYR A 154 10.04 -23.03 -9.98
N ILE A 155 10.50 -22.53 -11.13
CA ILE A 155 11.71 -23.04 -11.80
C ILE A 155 12.95 -22.82 -10.92
N ALA A 156 13.13 -21.60 -10.41
CA ALA A 156 14.26 -21.24 -9.55
C ALA A 156 14.34 -22.16 -8.33
N LYS A 157 13.19 -22.37 -7.65
CA LYS A 157 13.12 -23.28 -6.51
C LYS A 157 13.42 -24.72 -6.86
N THR A 158 12.94 -25.20 -8.02
CA THR A 158 13.17 -26.57 -8.47
C THR A 158 14.65 -26.81 -8.78
N LEU A 159 15.28 -25.88 -9.50
CA LEU A 159 16.70 -25.93 -9.81
C LEU A 159 17.55 -25.79 -8.54
N ALA A 160 17.19 -24.90 -7.62
CA ALA A 160 17.84 -24.76 -6.32
C ALA A 160 17.77 -26.07 -5.51
N SER A 161 16.61 -26.72 -5.50
CA SER A 161 16.43 -28.04 -4.85
C SER A 161 17.37 -29.09 -5.46
N CYS A 162 17.53 -29.09 -6.78
CA CYS A 162 18.43 -30.00 -7.48
C CYS A 162 19.90 -29.70 -7.13
N PHE A 163 20.30 -28.43 -7.15
CA PHE A 163 21.66 -28.01 -6.79
C PHE A 163 22.02 -28.43 -5.37
N VAL A 164 21.23 -28.00 -4.38
CA VAL A 164 21.47 -28.31 -2.96
C VAL A 164 21.39 -29.83 -2.71
N GLY A 165 20.47 -30.52 -3.38
CA GLY A 165 20.34 -31.98 -3.30
C GLY A 165 21.49 -32.76 -3.92
N SER A 166 22.18 -32.18 -4.90
CA SER A 166 23.41 -32.75 -5.49
C SER A 166 24.69 -32.38 -4.75
N HIS A 167 24.63 -31.43 -3.81
CA HIS A 167 25.80 -30.93 -3.10
C HIS A 167 26.32 -31.93 -2.05
N GLU A 168 27.64 -32.09 -1.94
CA GLU A 168 28.28 -33.11 -1.09
C GLU A 168 27.89 -32.99 0.40
N THR A 169 27.65 -31.77 0.89
CA THR A 169 27.17 -31.51 2.27
C THR A 169 25.91 -32.29 2.63
N TYR A 170 24.99 -32.50 1.68
CA TYR A 170 23.69 -33.09 1.95
C TYR A 170 23.54 -34.53 1.44
N LYS A 171 24.55 -35.07 0.77
CA LYS A 171 24.52 -36.36 0.08
C LYS A 171 23.97 -37.52 0.89
N LEU A 172 24.30 -37.61 2.19
CA LEU A 172 23.83 -38.68 3.07
C LEU A 172 22.34 -38.59 3.45
N SER A 173 21.75 -37.40 3.31
CA SER A 173 20.34 -37.12 3.66
C SER A 173 19.40 -37.22 2.46
N ILE A 174 19.95 -37.41 1.26
CA ILE A 174 19.24 -37.35 -0.02
C ILE A 174 18.99 -38.76 -0.55
N LYS A 175 17.76 -39.01 -0.99
CA LYS A 175 17.36 -40.23 -1.69
C LYS A 175 16.63 -39.86 -2.97
N THR A 176 16.85 -40.62 -4.03
CA THR A 176 16.17 -40.45 -5.32
C THR A 176 15.38 -41.71 -5.67
N GLU A 177 14.12 -41.55 -6.07
CA GLU A 177 13.22 -42.64 -6.44
C GLU A 177 12.49 -42.28 -7.75
N PRO A 178 12.87 -42.82 -8.92
CA PRO A 178 13.97 -43.77 -9.20
C PRO A 178 15.36 -43.15 -9.00
N LEU A 179 16.42 -43.98 -9.07
CA LEU A 179 17.80 -43.48 -9.04
C LEU A 179 18.03 -42.53 -10.22
N LEU A 180 18.21 -41.24 -9.90
CA LEU A 180 18.44 -40.15 -10.85
C LEU A 180 19.55 -39.23 -10.36
N ASP A 181 20.20 -38.54 -11.30
CA ASP A 181 21.26 -37.58 -11.02
C ASP A 181 20.71 -36.15 -11.06
N LEU A 182 20.55 -35.55 -9.87
CA LEU A 182 20.02 -34.19 -9.70
C LEU A 182 20.90 -33.14 -10.41
N SER A 183 22.21 -33.36 -10.53
CA SER A 183 23.13 -32.42 -11.19
C SER A 183 22.92 -32.38 -12.71
N VAL A 184 22.57 -33.53 -13.30
CA VAL A 184 22.24 -33.63 -14.74
C VAL A 184 20.94 -32.89 -15.03
N TYR A 185 19.90 -33.11 -14.22
CA TYR A 185 18.63 -32.40 -14.36
C TYR A 185 18.80 -30.89 -14.18
N LEU A 186 19.57 -30.47 -13.18
CA LEU A 186 19.91 -29.05 -12.97
C LEU A 186 20.50 -28.43 -14.23
N LYS A 187 21.55 -29.04 -14.81
CA LYS A 187 22.25 -28.50 -15.97
C LYS A 187 21.35 -28.40 -17.20
N ILE A 188 20.56 -29.45 -17.47
CA ILE A 188 19.64 -29.47 -18.61
C ILE A 188 18.57 -28.39 -18.42
N LEU A 189 17.83 -28.43 -17.30
CA LEU A 189 16.69 -27.53 -17.10
C LEU A 189 17.12 -26.05 -16.98
N LEU A 190 18.27 -25.77 -16.35
CA LEU A 190 18.83 -24.41 -16.30
C LEU A 190 19.18 -23.90 -17.70
N ARG A 191 19.82 -24.75 -18.52
CA ARG A 191 20.16 -24.42 -19.90
C ARG A 191 18.92 -24.17 -20.74
N GLU A 192 17.95 -25.08 -20.70
CA GLU A 192 16.70 -24.96 -21.45
C GLU A 192 15.93 -23.70 -21.08
N TYR A 193 15.86 -23.38 -19.78
CA TYR A 193 15.18 -22.18 -19.33
C TYR A 193 15.94 -20.90 -19.69
N ALA A 194 17.28 -20.90 -19.60
CA ALA A 194 18.08 -19.76 -20.01
C ALA A 194 18.04 -19.54 -21.53
N SER A 195 18.08 -20.61 -22.33
CA SER A 195 17.93 -20.56 -23.80
C SER A 195 16.53 -20.11 -24.23
N LEU A 196 15.48 -20.42 -23.44
CA LEU A 196 14.14 -19.88 -23.71
C LEU A 196 14.06 -18.35 -23.55
N ILE A 197 14.87 -17.78 -22.67
CA ILE A 197 14.87 -16.33 -22.39
C ILE A 197 15.84 -15.59 -23.32
N LEU A 198 17.01 -16.18 -23.57
CA LEU A 198 18.01 -15.69 -24.51
C LEU A 198 17.83 -16.43 -25.84
N ASP A 199 16.78 -16.09 -26.57
CA ASP A 199 16.34 -16.83 -27.76
C ASP A 199 17.27 -16.55 -28.94
N ASP A 200 17.79 -15.32 -29.03
CA ASP A 200 18.66 -14.90 -30.13
C ASP A 200 19.98 -14.23 -29.70
N TYR A 201 20.76 -13.87 -30.72
CA TYR A 201 22.03 -13.19 -30.56
C TYR A 201 21.87 -11.79 -29.90
N GLU A 202 20.81 -11.06 -30.22
CA GLU A 202 20.56 -9.72 -29.69
C GLU A 202 20.27 -9.78 -28.19
N ASP A 203 19.50 -10.77 -27.72
CA ASP A 203 19.24 -10.98 -26.29
C ASP A 203 20.54 -11.20 -25.51
N THR A 204 21.42 -12.06 -26.05
CA THR A 204 22.73 -12.35 -25.45
C THR A 204 23.62 -11.11 -25.47
N MET A 205 23.58 -10.32 -26.55
CA MET A 205 24.35 -9.08 -26.66
C MET A 205 23.88 -8.02 -25.67
N GLN A 206 22.57 -7.89 -25.49
CA GLN A 206 22.00 -6.96 -24.51
C GLN A 206 22.38 -7.35 -23.08
N PHE A 207 22.30 -8.64 -22.75
CA PHE A 207 22.77 -9.14 -21.46
C PHE A 207 24.23 -8.78 -21.21
N TRP A 208 25.11 -9.11 -22.16
CA TRP A 208 26.54 -8.83 -22.07
C TRP A 208 26.82 -7.33 -21.95
N ALA A 209 26.22 -6.51 -22.83
CA ALA A 209 26.45 -5.07 -22.85
C ALA A 209 26.08 -4.39 -21.52
N ILE A 210 24.95 -4.81 -20.93
CA ILE A 210 24.50 -4.30 -19.63
C ILE A 210 25.46 -4.73 -18.51
N CYS A 211 25.86 -6.00 -18.46
CA CYS A 211 26.74 -6.52 -17.41
C CYS A 211 28.17 -5.95 -17.52
N ARG A 212 28.74 -5.88 -18.72
CA ARG A 212 30.03 -5.26 -18.99
C ARG A 212 30.03 -3.78 -18.59
N SER A 213 28.98 -3.05 -18.97
CA SER A 213 28.83 -1.64 -18.59
C SER A 213 28.70 -1.47 -17.08
N TYR A 214 27.96 -2.36 -16.41
CA TYR A 214 27.85 -2.37 -14.95
C TYR A 214 29.21 -2.53 -14.27
N VAL A 215 30.01 -3.52 -14.68
CA VAL A 215 31.34 -3.77 -14.11
C VAL A 215 32.28 -2.60 -14.39
N TYR A 216 32.32 -2.12 -15.64
CA TYR A 216 33.14 -0.98 -16.03
C TYR A 216 32.81 0.28 -15.20
N LEU A 217 31.53 0.63 -15.06
CA LEU A 217 31.10 1.81 -14.30
C LEU A 217 31.49 1.73 -12.82
N ASN A 218 31.34 0.55 -12.20
CA ASN A 218 31.76 0.37 -10.82
C ASN A 218 33.29 0.43 -10.65
N GLY A 219 34.06 0.10 -11.69
CA GLY A 219 35.52 0.26 -11.71
C GLY A 219 36.00 1.71 -11.73
N LEU A 220 35.15 2.67 -12.17
CA LEU A 220 35.52 4.10 -12.25
C LEU A 220 35.55 4.82 -10.89
N SER A 221 34.81 4.32 -9.90
CA SER A 221 34.74 4.94 -8.56
C SER A 221 34.52 3.87 -7.50
N PRO A 222 35.54 3.51 -6.71
CA PRO A 222 35.42 2.49 -5.66
C PRO A 222 34.38 2.84 -4.58
N ASP A 223 34.20 4.14 -4.32
CA ASP A 223 33.30 4.65 -3.28
C ASP A 223 31.85 4.83 -3.76
N SER A 224 31.59 4.65 -5.06
CA SER A 224 30.27 4.86 -5.66
C SER A 224 29.88 3.69 -6.57
N SER A 225 28.77 3.01 -6.24
CA SER A 225 28.24 1.95 -7.11
C SER A 225 27.53 2.54 -8.34
N LEU A 226 28.30 3.10 -9.27
CA LEU A 226 27.79 3.77 -10.47
C LEU A 226 26.99 2.82 -11.37
N GLY A 227 27.37 1.54 -11.44
CA GLY A 227 26.64 0.51 -12.18
C GLY A 227 25.20 0.32 -11.68
N LYS A 228 24.91 0.60 -10.39
CA LYS A 228 23.54 0.58 -9.86
C LYS A 228 22.64 1.58 -10.60
N TYR A 229 23.16 2.77 -10.95
CA TYR A 229 22.37 3.80 -11.61
C TYR A 229 22.00 3.44 -13.06
N LEU A 230 22.82 2.64 -13.74
CA LEU A 230 22.48 2.05 -15.03
C LEU A 230 21.24 1.15 -14.87
N LEU A 231 21.32 0.16 -13.97
CA LEU A 231 20.25 -0.81 -13.73
C LEU A 231 18.97 -0.19 -13.17
N ASN A 232 19.06 0.91 -12.41
CA ASN A 232 17.90 1.62 -11.88
C ASN A 232 16.89 1.96 -12.98
N SER A 233 17.37 2.40 -14.15
CA SER A 233 16.51 2.85 -15.25
C SER A 233 15.65 1.71 -15.82
N CYS A 234 16.25 0.55 -16.06
CA CYS A 234 15.56 -0.65 -16.53
C CYS A 234 14.65 -1.24 -15.44
N THR A 235 15.14 -1.28 -14.19
CA THR A 235 14.42 -1.90 -13.07
C THR A 235 13.08 -1.22 -12.79
N ILE A 236 12.99 0.11 -13.00
CA ILE A 236 11.73 0.85 -12.88
C ILE A 236 10.64 0.24 -13.76
N PHE A 237 10.92 -0.03 -15.04
CA PHE A 237 9.93 -0.57 -15.97
C PHE A 237 9.50 -1.98 -15.59
N LYS A 238 10.44 -2.80 -15.10
CA LYS A 238 10.16 -4.14 -14.62
C LYS A 238 9.22 -4.15 -13.41
N VAL A 239 9.50 -3.34 -12.39
CA VAL A 239 8.70 -3.35 -11.15
C VAL A 239 7.44 -2.50 -11.25
N ARG A 240 7.32 -1.61 -12.26
CA ARG A 240 6.21 -0.66 -12.44
C ARG A 240 4.84 -1.31 -12.28
N GLY A 241 4.56 -2.37 -13.03
CA GLY A 241 3.26 -3.05 -12.98
C GLY A 241 2.91 -3.56 -11.58
N SER A 242 3.89 -4.12 -10.86
CA SER A 242 3.67 -4.60 -9.50
C SER A 242 3.53 -3.47 -8.48
N VAL A 243 4.32 -2.41 -8.60
CA VAL A 243 4.25 -1.25 -7.68
C VAL A 243 2.94 -0.50 -7.89
N SER A 244 2.47 -0.38 -9.14
CA SER A 244 1.16 0.20 -9.47
C SER A 244 0.01 -0.65 -8.91
N ALA A 245 0.10 -1.99 -8.99
CA ALA A 245 -0.91 -2.88 -8.41
C ALA A 245 -0.99 -2.76 -6.88
N SER A 246 0.16 -2.74 -6.19
CA SER A 246 0.19 -2.52 -4.73
C SER A 246 -0.13 -1.07 -4.33
N GLY A 247 0.06 -0.12 -5.24
CA GLY A 247 -0.12 1.31 -5.00
C GLY A 247 -1.54 1.69 -4.63
N GLY A 248 -2.54 0.90 -5.04
CA GLY A 248 -3.94 1.10 -4.66
C GLY A 248 -4.20 0.94 -3.16
N HIS A 249 -3.40 0.14 -2.44
CA HIS A 249 -3.55 -0.07 -1.00
C HIS A 249 -2.84 0.99 -0.15
N ILE A 250 -1.97 1.81 -0.73
CA ILE A 250 -1.22 2.85 0.01
C ILE A 250 -2.17 3.86 0.67
N PRO A 251 -3.18 4.41 -0.04
CA PRO A 251 -4.13 5.31 0.58
C PRO A 251 -4.99 4.63 1.65
N GLU A 252 -5.38 3.36 1.46
CA GLU A 252 -6.10 2.62 2.49
C GLU A 252 -5.25 2.46 3.77
N ASN A 253 -3.97 2.14 3.62
CA ASN A 253 -3.04 2.07 4.75
C ASN A 253 -2.87 3.45 5.41
N THR A 254 -2.77 4.51 4.60
CA THR A 254 -2.75 5.90 5.09
C THR A 254 -4.00 6.23 5.90
N LEU A 255 -5.18 5.77 5.46
CA LEU A 255 -6.41 5.93 6.21
C LEU A 255 -6.36 5.17 7.54
N ARG A 256 -5.95 3.89 7.55
CA ARG A 256 -5.80 3.09 8.79
C ARG A 256 -4.84 3.75 9.79
N GLU A 257 -3.71 4.27 9.30
CA GLU A 257 -2.76 5.02 10.12
C GLU A 257 -3.38 6.29 10.70
N LYS A 258 -4.10 7.08 9.90
CA LYS A 258 -4.76 8.30 10.38
C LYS A 258 -5.90 8.00 11.36
N LEU A 259 -6.71 6.95 11.12
CA LEU A 259 -7.74 6.48 12.06
C LEU A 259 -7.11 6.09 13.41
N SER A 260 -5.98 5.38 13.38
CA SER A 260 -5.23 5.02 14.58
C SER A 260 -4.65 6.25 15.28
N LYS A 261 -4.10 7.22 14.52
CA LYS A 261 -3.59 8.50 15.06
C LYS A 261 -4.69 9.29 15.78
N ILE A 262 -5.94 9.25 15.32
CA ILE A 262 -7.07 9.89 16.02
C ILE A 262 -7.65 9.04 17.16
N GLY A 263 -7.04 7.89 17.47
CA GLY A 263 -7.35 7.06 18.64
C GLY A 263 -8.39 5.96 18.37
N LEU A 264 -8.78 5.72 17.13
CA LEU A 264 -9.68 4.61 16.81
C LEU A 264 -8.93 3.27 16.84
N ARG A 265 -9.62 2.20 17.24
CA ARG A 265 -9.07 0.86 17.42
C ARG A 265 -9.28 -0.01 16.18
N PRO A 266 -8.23 -0.70 15.68
CA PRO A 266 -8.39 -1.70 14.64
C PRO A 266 -9.26 -2.87 15.15
N ASN A 267 -10.02 -3.46 14.24
CA ASN A 267 -10.99 -4.55 14.46
C ASN A 267 -12.16 -4.24 15.40
N SER A 268 -12.30 -3.01 15.90
CA SER A 268 -13.47 -2.57 16.67
C SER A 268 -14.07 -1.31 16.09
N ASP A 269 -13.30 -0.23 15.99
CA ASP A 269 -13.80 1.02 15.42
C ASP A 269 -13.65 1.02 13.88
N PHE A 270 -12.62 0.35 13.35
CA PHE A 270 -12.43 0.14 11.90
C PHE A 270 -11.87 -1.27 11.60
N ASN A 271 -12.10 -1.79 10.39
CA ASN A 271 -11.59 -3.09 9.93
C ASN A 271 -10.17 -2.97 9.32
N THR A 272 -9.35 -4.03 9.46
CA THR A 272 -8.00 -4.07 8.88
C THR A 272 -7.93 -4.72 7.50
N ASN A 273 -8.95 -5.49 7.12
CA ASN A 273 -9.12 -6.14 5.82
C ASN A 273 -10.54 -5.89 5.31
N ASP A 274 -10.78 -6.08 4.02
CA ASP A 274 -12.09 -5.92 3.39
C ASP A 274 -13.18 -6.73 4.12
N VAL A 275 -14.37 -6.14 4.21
CA VAL A 275 -15.50 -6.73 4.90
C VAL A 275 -16.50 -7.27 3.90
N ASN A 276 -16.67 -8.59 3.89
CA ASN A 276 -17.71 -9.25 3.11
C ASN A 276 -19.09 -9.02 3.74
N ILE A 277 -19.98 -8.35 3.01
CA ILE A 277 -21.38 -8.12 3.39
C ILE A 277 -22.24 -9.35 3.08
N GLY A 278 -21.88 -10.12 2.05
CA GLY A 278 -22.49 -11.40 1.70
C GLY A 278 -22.35 -11.75 0.22
N GLU A 279 -22.99 -12.85 -0.17
CA GLU A 279 -23.05 -13.33 -1.55
C GLU A 279 -24.41 -13.03 -2.16
N GLU A 280 -24.42 -12.48 -3.37
CA GLU A 280 -25.62 -12.26 -4.18
C GLU A 280 -25.59 -13.20 -5.39
N GLU A 281 -26.69 -13.92 -5.65
CA GLU A 281 -26.85 -14.71 -6.88
C GLU A 281 -27.27 -13.79 -8.02
N ILE A 282 -26.39 -13.61 -9.00
CA ILE A 282 -26.66 -12.85 -10.22
C ILE A 282 -26.70 -13.78 -11.42
N VAL A 283 -27.55 -13.47 -12.40
CA VAL A 283 -27.55 -14.16 -13.71
C VAL A 283 -26.78 -13.29 -14.68
N GLU A 284 -25.59 -13.74 -15.08
CA GLU A 284 -24.71 -13.04 -16.01
C GLU A 284 -24.45 -13.98 -17.19
N ASP A 285 -24.72 -13.52 -18.42
CA ASP A 285 -24.65 -14.35 -19.64
C ASP A 285 -25.45 -15.66 -19.56
N GLY A 286 -26.61 -15.63 -18.90
CA GLY A 286 -27.48 -16.80 -18.71
C GLY A 286 -26.97 -17.85 -17.71
N LYS A 287 -25.84 -17.60 -17.04
CA LYS A 287 -25.29 -18.47 -15.98
C LYS A 287 -25.48 -17.81 -14.61
N ARG A 288 -25.94 -18.61 -13.64
CA ARG A 288 -25.97 -18.19 -12.23
C ARG A 288 -24.54 -18.11 -11.71
N LYS A 289 -24.12 -16.91 -11.30
CA LYS A 289 -22.86 -16.66 -10.61
C LYS A 289 -23.14 -16.08 -9.24
N LYS A 290 -22.37 -16.50 -8.25
CA LYS A 290 -22.36 -15.88 -6.94
C LYS A 290 -21.34 -14.76 -6.95
N LYS A 291 -21.77 -13.53 -6.63
CA LYS A 291 -20.88 -12.38 -6.55
C LYS A 291 -20.85 -11.88 -5.11
N THR A 292 -19.67 -11.92 -4.50
CA THR A 292 -19.45 -11.37 -3.16
C THR A 292 -19.51 -9.84 -3.21
N ARG A 293 -20.18 -9.26 -2.21
CA ARG A 293 -20.23 -7.81 -1.98
C ARG A 293 -19.34 -7.50 -0.79
N ALA A 294 -18.37 -6.61 -0.98
CA ALA A 294 -17.42 -6.22 0.05
C ALA A 294 -17.20 -4.71 0.05
N TYR A 295 -16.75 -4.18 1.18
CA TYR A 295 -16.32 -2.79 1.34
C TYR A 295 -14.94 -2.76 1.98
N ASP A 296 -14.13 -1.77 1.58
CA ASP A 296 -12.77 -1.62 2.09
C ASP A 296 -12.78 -1.12 3.54
N PHE A 297 -13.77 -0.27 3.92
CA PHE A 297 -13.97 0.13 5.31
C PHE A 297 -15.45 0.18 5.74
N ILE A 298 -15.67 -0.18 7.00
CA ILE A 298 -16.93 0.05 7.71
C ILE A 298 -16.63 0.76 9.03
N LEU A 299 -17.27 1.89 9.29
CA LEU A 299 -17.06 2.70 10.50
C LEU A 299 -18.39 3.12 11.16
N PRO A 300 -18.59 2.89 12.46
CA PRO A 300 -17.81 1.98 13.29
C PRO A 300 -18.00 0.52 12.87
N TYR A 301 -16.93 -0.28 12.97
CA TYR A 301 -16.93 -1.64 12.45
C TYR A 301 -17.71 -2.63 13.33
N ASN A 302 -17.20 -2.90 14.53
CA ASN A 302 -17.67 -3.94 15.44
C ASN A 302 -17.75 -3.39 16.87
N ILE A 303 -18.69 -2.46 17.07
CA ILE A 303 -19.03 -1.94 18.40
C ILE A 303 -20.31 -2.62 18.87
N ASP A 304 -20.23 -3.17 20.08
CA ASP A 304 -21.36 -3.84 20.72
C ASP A 304 -22.57 -2.93 20.82
N ASN A 305 -23.74 -3.47 20.45
CA ASN A 305 -25.02 -2.76 20.47
C ASN A 305 -25.04 -1.44 19.66
N TRP A 306 -24.19 -1.30 18.64
CA TRP A 306 -24.24 -0.13 17.75
C TRP A 306 -25.50 -0.14 16.89
N ALA A 307 -25.83 -1.27 16.27
CA ALA A 307 -27.03 -1.41 15.47
C ALA A 307 -28.29 -1.14 16.34
N PRO A 308 -29.29 -0.41 15.84
CA PRO A 308 -29.52 -0.04 14.44
C PRO A 308 -28.93 1.32 14.00
N LYS A 309 -28.02 1.93 14.77
CA LYS A 309 -27.40 3.22 14.40
C LYS A 309 -26.66 3.12 13.06
N PRO A 310 -26.61 4.21 12.27
CA PRO A 310 -25.92 4.25 11.00
C PRO A 310 -24.45 3.81 11.09
N LYS A 311 -23.96 3.14 10.04
CA LYS A 311 -22.54 2.90 9.78
C LYS A 311 -22.16 3.54 8.47
N LEU A 312 -20.92 4.04 8.38
CA LEU A 312 -20.29 4.48 7.15
C LEU A 312 -19.75 3.25 6.43
N PHE A 313 -20.16 3.07 5.18
CA PHE A 313 -19.63 2.07 4.26
C PHE A 313 -18.79 2.80 3.22
N ILE A 314 -17.49 2.49 3.19
CA ILE A 314 -16.53 3.24 2.40
C ILE A 314 -15.92 2.34 1.34
N GLN A 315 -15.98 2.82 0.10
CA GLN A 315 -15.27 2.24 -1.03
C GLN A 315 -14.11 3.17 -1.42
N SER A 316 -12.95 2.58 -1.59
CA SER A 316 -11.69 3.18 -1.98
C SER A 316 -11.56 3.16 -3.50
N GLN A 317 -11.26 4.32 -4.09
CA GLN A 317 -11.09 4.48 -5.53
C GLN A 317 -9.86 5.35 -5.82
N PHE A 318 -8.72 4.69 -6.06
CA PHE A 318 -7.44 5.36 -6.33
C PHE A 318 -6.93 5.04 -7.72
N TYR A 319 -6.62 6.08 -8.50
CA TYR A 319 -6.16 5.91 -9.87
C TYR A 319 -4.70 6.36 -9.99
N ALA A 320 -3.83 5.39 -10.27
CA ALA A 320 -2.53 5.67 -10.84
C ALA A 320 -2.74 6.28 -12.25
N GLY A 321 -2.02 7.34 -12.59
CA GLY A 321 -2.15 8.05 -13.88
C GLY A 321 -1.71 7.24 -15.12
N ASP A 322 -1.70 5.92 -15.03
CA ASP A 322 -0.98 5.00 -15.91
C ASP A 322 -1.79 3.76 -16.30
N SER A 323 -2.94 3.51 -15.68
CA SER A 323 -3.82 2.39 -16.01
C SER A 323 -5.15 2.91 -16.59
N GLY A 324 -5.22 3.01 -17.92
CA GLY A 324 -6.42 3.43 -18.66
C GLY A 324 -7.58 2.42 -18.66
N SER A 325 -7.87 1.75 -17.54
CA SER A 325 -8.79 0.60 -17.53
C SER A 325 -9.70 0.46 -16.30
N VAL A 326 -10.38 1.51 -15.81
CA VAL A 326 -11.31 1.27 -14.67
C VAL A 326 -12.57 2.16 -14.56
N SER A 327 -12.98 2.99 -15.52
CA SER A 327 -14.13 3.89 -15.26
C SER A 327 -15.52 3.20 -15.37
N HIS A 328 -15.85 2.58 -16.50
CA HIS A 328 -17.26 2.24 -16.78
C HIS A 328 -17.85 1.06 -16.00
N LYS A 329 -17.03 0.17 -15.41
CA LYS A 329 -17.54 -1.00 -14.66
C LYS A 329 -17.86 -0.70 -13.20
N VAL A 330 -17.42 0.44 -12.67
CA VAL A 330 -17.47 0.71 -11.22
C VAL A 330 -18.85 1.24 -10.80
N ILE A 331 -19.45 2.13 -11.59
CA ILE A 331 -20.73 2.78 -11.25
C ILE A 331 -21.88 1.78 -11.08
N ASP A 332 -22.07 0.88 -12.05
CA ASP A 332 -23.13 -0.13 -12.00
C ASP A 332 -22.89 -1.15 -10.87
N GLN A 333 -21.63 -1.44 -10.55
CA GLN A 333 -21.28 -2.29 -9.42
C GLN A 333 -21.59 -1.61 -8.09
N THR A 334 -21.36 -0.31 -7.99
CA THR A 334 -21.65 0.49 -6.80
C THR A 334 -23.15 0.53 -6.53
N GLN A 335 -24.00 0.78 -7.52
CA GLN A 335 -25.46 0.82 -7.33
C GLN A 335 -26.02 -0.51 -6.79
N ASN A 336 -25.66 -1.62 -7.44
CA ASN A 336 -26.12 -2.94 -7.01
C ASN A 336 -25.60 -3.32 -5.62
N SER A 337 -24.35 -2.97 -5.30
CA SER A 337 -23.75 -3.25 -3.99
C SER A 337 -24.44 -2.46 -2.86
N ARG A 338 -24.81 -1.20 -3.12
CA ARG A 338 -25.51 -0.37 -2.15
C ARG A 338 -26.93 -0.88 -1.89
N ALA A 339 -27.66 -1.27 -2.93
CA ALA A 339 -28.99 -1.85 -2.79
C ALA A 339 -28.96 -3.10 -1.89
N PHE A 340 -28.07 -4.05 -2.18
CA PHE A 340 -27.86 -5.24 -1.37
C PHE A 340 -27.46 -4.94 0.09
N THR A 341 -26.67 -3.88 0.29
CA THR A 341 -26.23 -3.49 1.63
C THR A 341 -27.37 -2.88 2.44
N LEU A 342 -28.23 -2.07 1.83
CA LEU A 342 -29.39 -1.46 2.47
C LEU A 342 -30.42 -2.50 2.94
N GLU A 343 -30.51 -3.67 2.28
CA GLU A 343 -31.35 -4.78 2.75
C GLU A 343 -30.90 -5.35 4.11
N LYS A 344 -29.60 -5.23 4.43
CA LYS A 344 -29.01 -5.74 5.68
C LYS A 344 -28.77 -4.64 6.71
N TYR A 345 -28.52 -3.44 6.24
CA TYR A 345 -28.18 -2.26 7.02
C TYR A 345 -29.01 -1.08 6.49
N GLU A 346 -30.27 -1.00 6.91
CA GLU A 346 -31.21 0.03 6.44
C GLU A 346 -30.70 1.46 6.69
N SER A 347 -29.89 1.64 7.73
CA SER A 347 -29.27 2.92 8.11
C SER A 347 -27.87 3.14 7.52
N ALA A 348 -27.43 2.31 6.55
CA ALA A 348 -26.13 2.45 5.91
C ALA A 348 -25.96 3.83 5.24
N ARG A 349 -24.80 4.45 5.46
CA ARG A 349 -24.38 5.67 4.78
C ARG A 349 -23.16 5.37 3.92
N PHE A 350 -23.25 5.66 2.63
CA PHE A 350 -22.15 5.38 1.70
C PHE A 350 -21.26 6.63 1.55
N VAL A 351 -19.96 6.45 1.73
CA VAL A 351 -18.97 7.53 1.64
C VAL A 351 -17.83 7.08 0.74
N GLU A 352 -17.49 7.86 -0.28
CA GLU A 352 -16.43 7.47 -1.22
C GLU A 352 -15.06 7.99 -0.75
N TYR A 353 -14.03 7.13 -0.76
CA TYR A 353 -12.65 7.53 -0.51
C TYR A 353 -11.87 7.55 -1.83
N LEU A 354 -11.66 8.73 -2.39
CA LEU A 354 -11.08 8.88 -3.73
C LEU A 354 -9.99 9.95 -3.79
N ASP A 355 -8.91 9.65 -4.49
CA ASP A 355 -7.77 10.57 -4.70
C ASP A 355 -6.88 10.06 -5.86
N GLY A 356 -5.92 10.88 -6.30
CA GLY A 356 -4.82 10.43 -7.16
C GLY A 356 -4.73 11.09 -8.53
N ALA A 357 -3.58 10.88 -9.19
CA ALA A 357 -3.19 11.58 -10.41
C ALA A 357 -4.09 11.27 -11.63
N GLY A 358 -4.72 10.10 -11.68
CA GLY A 358 -5.65 9.73 -12.76
C GLY A 358 -6.99 10.47 -12.71
N TYR A 359 -7.19 11.36 -11.74
CA TYR A 359 -8.49 11.98 -11.49
C TYR A 359 -9.05 12.76 -12.69
N TYR A 360 -8.23 13.61 -13.32
CA TYR A 360 -8.68 14.41 -14.47
C TYR A 360 -8.92 13.58 -15.74
N ALA A 361 -8.33 12.39 -15.85
CA ALA A 361 -8.45 11.54 -17.03
C ALA A 361 -9.70 10.65 -16.98
N SER A 362 -10.07 10.15 -15.80
CA SER A 362 -11.12 9.11 -15.68
C SER A 362 -12.14 9.38 -14.57
N LEU A 363 -11.73 9.88 -13.40
CA LEU A 363 -12.63 9.95 -12.23
C LEU A 363 -13.50 11.19 -12.17
N ARG A 364 -13.12 12.32 -12.76
CA ARG A 364 -13.90 13.56 -12.56
C ARG A 364 -15.35 13.40 -13.04
N GLY A 365 -15.55 12.71 -14.17
CA GLY A 365 -16.88 12.35 -14.68
C GLY A 365 -17.61 11.36 -13.78
N ASP A 366 -16.93 10.29 -13.36
CA ASP A 366 -17.50 9.26 -12.49
C ASP A 366 -17.88 9.81 -11.12
N LEU A 367 -17.04 10.67 -10.52
CA LEU A 367 -17.34 11.37 -9.27
C LEU A 367 -18.55 12.27 -9.43
N THR A 368 -18.64 13.04 -10.53
CA THR A 368 -19.83 13.86 -10.82
C THR A 368 -21.09 12.99 -10.83
N HIS A 369 -21.03 11.81 -11.45
CA HIS A 369 -22.15 10.87 -11.49
C HIS A 369 -22.43 10.23 -10.12
N MET A 370 -21.40 9.82 -9.37
CA MET A 370 -21.57 9.25 -8.02
C MET A 370 -22.17 10.26 -7.03
N LEU A 371 -21.75 11.52 -7.10
CA LEU A 371 -22.31 12.60 -6.26
C LEU A 371 -23.76 12.93 -6.62
N SER A 372 -24.23 12.53 -7.81
CA SER A 372 -25.63 12.67 -8.18
C SER A 372 -26.54 11.59 -7.59
N PHE A 373 -26.00 10.52 -7.00
CA PHE A 373 -26.81 9.48 -6.38
C PHE A 373 -27.35 9.94 -5.02
N ASP A 374 -28.66 9.81 -4.82
CA ASP A 374 -29.36 10.16 -3.57
C ASP A 374 -28.81 9.42 -2.33
N ASN A 375 -28.18 8.25 -2.53
CA ASN A 375 -27.59 7.44 -1.46
C ASN A 375 -26.09 7.66 -1.27
N THR A 376 -25.43 8.53 -2.05
CA THR A 376 -24.05 8.97 -1.74
C THR A 376 -24.12 10.05 -0.68
N ALA A 377 -23.67 9.75 0.54
CA ALA A 377 -23.70 10.73 1.62
C ALA A 377 -22.60 11.80 1.47
N SER A 378 -21.39 11.38 1.10
CA SER A 378 -20.21 12.24 1.07
C SER A 378 -19.04 11.57 0.34
N PHE A 379 -17.93 12.29 0.24
CA PHE A 379 -16.63 11.76 -0.17
C PHE A 379 -15.51 12.40 0.64
N PHE A 380 -14.32 11.81 0.58
CA PHE A 380 -13.10 12.43 1.08
C PHE A 380 -11.86 12.00 0.28
N GLN A 381 -10.81 12.81 0.38
CA GLN A 381 -9.47 12.61 -0.18
C GLN A 381 -8.47 12.34 0.94
N VAL A 382 -7.23 11.94 0.61
CA VAL A 382 -6.16 11.72 1.60
C VAL A 382 -5.99 12.95 2.51
N LYS A 383 -6.02 14.14 1.90
CA LYS A 383 -5.81 15.42 2.59
C LYS A 383 -7.02 15.93 3.37
N SER A 384 -8.19 15.32 3.19
CA SER A 384 -9.42 15.73 3.89
C SER A 384 -9.90 14.71 4.90
N ILE A 385 -9.17 13.61 5.14
CA ILE A 385 -9.53 12.57 6.13
C ILE A 385 -9.84 13.19 7.50
N LEU A 386 -8.94 14.06 7.99
CA LEU A 386 -9.04 14.64 9.33
C LEU A 386 -10.15 15.70 9.48
N VAL A 387 -10.87 16.02 8.39
CA VAL A 387 -11.97 16.98 8.37
C VAL A 387 -13.26 16.33 7.84
N ARG A 388 -13.29 15.92 6.56
CA ARG A 388 -14.47 15.35 5.89
C ARG A 388 -14.91 14.04 6.52
N LEU A 389 -14.01 13.05 6.68
CA LEU A 389 -14.37 11.76 7.29
C LEU A 389 -14.76 11.92 8.76
N ARG A 390 -14.02 12.74 9.52
CA ARG A 390 -14.41 13.07 10.90
C ARG A 390 -15.80 13.68 10.96
N ARG A 391 -16.14 14.63 10.09
CA ARG A 391 -17.49 15.19 9.99
C ARG A 391 -18.55 14.12 9.71
N GLU A 392 -18.28 13.15 8.84
CA GLU A 392 -19.21 12.03 8.60
C GLU A 392 -19.40 11.15 9.85
N LEU A 393 -18.34 10.86 10.61
CA LEU A 393 -18.45 10.15 11.89
C LEU A 393 -19.31 10.93 12.90
N GLN A 394 -19.09 12.24 13.02
CA GLN A 394 -19.88 13.12 13.87
C GLN A 394 -21.35 13.22 13.40
N SER A 395 -21.62 13.04 12.11
CA SER A 395 -22.97 13.06 11.54
C SER A 395 -23.82 11.85 11.96
N ILE A 396 -23.16 10.71 12.22
CA ILE A 396 -23.78 9.49 12.74
C ILE A 396 -23.69 9.40 14.27
N TYR A 397 -23.33 10.49 14.92
CA TYR A 397 -23.15 10.59 16.38
C TYR A 397 -22.11 9.61 16.93
N PHE A 398 -21.12 9.22 16.11
CA PHE A 398 -19.98 8.45 16.57
C PHE A 398 -18.92 9.39 17.11
N LEU A 399 -18.73 9.37 18.43
CA LEU A 399 -17.78 10.24 19.10
C LEU A 399 -16.40 9.56 19.08
N THR A 400 -15.37 10.26 18.60
CA THR A 400 -14.00 9.75 18.61
C THR A 400 -13.23 10.28 19.83
N PRO A 401 -12.11 9.64 20.20
CA PRO A 401 -11.25 10.13 21.29
C PRO A 401 -10.81 11.60 21.11
N ILE A 402 -10.57 12.04 19.87
CA ILE A 402 -10.16 13.42 19.59
C ILE A 402 -11.23 14.42 20.00
N GLU A 403 -12.53 14.16 19.77
CA GLU A 403 -13.56 15.10 20.19
C GLU A 403 -13.68 15.20 21.72
N LEU A 404 -13.48 14.08 22.44
CA LEU A 404 -13.41 14.09 23.90
C LEU A 404 -12.20 14.91 24.40
N GLU A 405 -11.02 14.67 23.81
CA GLU A 405 -9.80 15.40 24.14
C GLU A 405 -9.94 16.90 23.83
N HIS A 406 -10.60 17.27 22.73
CA HIS A 406 -10.90 18.67 22.43
C HIS A 406 -11.79 19.30 23.50
N SER A 407 -12.83 18.59 23.95
CA SER A 407 -13.71 19.07 25.02
C SER A 407 -12.97 19.23 26.35
N ILE A 408 -11.98 18.36 26.65
CA ILE A 408 -11.09 18.54 27.80
C ILE A 408 -10.24 19.81 27.60
N LEU A 409 -9.54 19.95 26.48
CA LEU A 409 -8.66 21.10 26.19
C LEU A 409 -9.39 22.45 26.24
N MET A 410 -10.67 22.47 25.84
CA MET A 410 -11.50 23.68 25.80
C MET A 410 -12.20 23.99 27.13
N SER A 411 -12.24 23.04 28.07
CA SER A 411 -12.86 23.26 29.38
C SER A 411 -11.98 24.14 30.27
N GLU A 412 -12.58 24.99 31.10
CA GLU A 412 -11.81 25.86 32.04
C GLU A 412 -11.27 25.07 33.25
N ASP A 413 -11.97 24.00 33.67
CA ASP A 413 -11.74 23.30 34.94
C ASP A 413 -11.27 21.84 34.79
N GLY A 414 -11.39 21.26 33.59
CA GLY A 414 -11.15 19.84 33.32
C GLY A 414 -12.16 18.90 33.99
N LEU A 415 -13.22 19.41 34.63
CA LEU A 415 -14.16 18.57 35.38
C LEU A 415 -14.96 17.70 34.42
N ASN A 416 -15.12 16.42 34.77
CA ASN A 416 -15.87 15.44 33.99
C ASN A 416 -17.26 15.98 33.63
N LYS A 417 -17.98 16.58 34.59
CA LYS A 417 -19.29 17.20 34.35
C LYS A 417 -19.27 18.30 33.28
N SER A 418 -18.27 19.17 33.29
CA SER A 418 -18.13 20.29 32.34
C SER A 418 -17.82 19.77 30.93
N VAL A 419 -16.93 18.77 30.83
CA VAL A 419 -16.60 18.09 29.57
C VAL A 419 -17.81 17.35 29.01
N TYR A 420 -18.53 16.63 29.87
CA TYR A 420 -19.72 15.87 29.51
C TYR A 420 -20.80 16.77 28.92
N LYS A 421 -21.10 17.88 29.61
CA LYS A 421 -22.08 18.87 29.15
C LYS A 421 -21.70 19.48 27.79
N THR A 422 -20.41 19.78 27.57
CA THR A 422 -19.94 20.31 26.29
C THR A 422 -20.21 19.34 25.13
N LEU A 423 -20.03 18.04 25.38
CA LEU A 423 -20.31 17.00 24.38
C LEU A 423 -21.81 16.77 24.17
N GLU A 424 -22.62 16.89 25.22
CA GLU A 424 -24.09 16.89 25.09
C GLU A 424 -24.58 18.10 24.26
N ASP A 425 -24.01 19.28 24.49
CA ASP A 425 -24.31 20.51 23.75
C ASP A 425 -23.86 20.39 22.27
N ASP A 426 -22.76 19.67 22.00
CA ASP A 426 -22.35 19.27 20.64
C ASP A 426 -23.33 18.25 20.02
N GLY A 427 -24.27 17.68 20.80
CA GLY A 427 -25.36 16.82 20.34
C GLY A 427 -25.07 15.33 20.40
N TYR A 428 -24.10 14.88 21.19
CA TYR A 428 -23.81 13.46 21.37
C TYR A 428 -24.71 12.82 22.44
N PRO A 429 -25.19 11.58 22.23
CA PRO A 429 -25.94 10.85 23.26
C PRO A 429 -25.09 10.55 24.50
N THR A 430 -25.69 10.63 25.68
CA THR A 430 -25.02 10.32 26.96
C THR A 430 -24.38 8.94 26.98
N THR A 431 -25.06 7.93 26.43
CA THR A 431 -24.51 6.56 26.31
C THR A 431 -23.23 6.52 25.49
N GLU A 432 -23.13 7.36 24.47
CA GLU A 432 -21.95 7.42 23.60
C GLU A 432 -20.80 8.17 24.28
N ILE A 433 -21.10 9.26 24.97
CA ILE A 433 -20.10 9.99 25.77
C ILE A 433 -19.50 9.07 26.84
N ALA A 434 -20.35 8.32 27.55
CA ALA A 434 -19.91 7.34 28.55
C ALA A 434 -19.04 6.23 27.92
N ARG A 435 -19.42 5.71 26.74
CA ARG A 435 -18.63 4.71 26.02
C ARG A 435 -17.23 5.23 25.70
N VAL A 436 -17.12 6.43 25.12
CA VAL A 436 -15.81 6.99 24.72
C VAL A 436 -14.95 7.31 25.93
N ILE A 437 -15.51 7.88 27.01
CA ILE A 437 -14.74 8.12 28.25
C ILE A 437 -14.17 6.79 28.77
N SER A 438 -15.00 5.75 28.88
CA SER A 438 -14.55 4.42 29.33
C SER A 438 -13.44 3.86 28.45
N VAL A 439 -13.59 3.92 27.13
CA VAL A 439 -12.58 3.43 26.17
C VAL A 439 -11.29 4.23 26.27
N CYS A 440 -11.36 5.56 26.38
CA CYS A 440 -10.17 6.41 26.47
C CYS A 440 -9.41 6.21 27.80
N ILE A 441 -10.10 5.90 28.90
CA ILE A 441 -9.47 5.53 30.17
C ILE A 441 -8.79 4.15 30.02
N GLU A 442 -9.47 3.16 29.45
CA GLU A 442 -8.94 1.80 29.23
C GLU A 442 -7.67 1.82 28.36
N LEU A 443 -7.68 2.62 27.29
CA LEU A 443 -6.54 2.78 26.39
C LEU A 443 -5.42 3.68 26.96
N GLY A 444 -5.65 4.30 28.11
CA GLY A 444 -4.71 5.24 28.73
C GLY A 444 -4.52 6.54 27.93
N TYR A 445 -5.51 6.94 27.12
CA TYR A 445 -5.49 8.23 26.41
C TYR A 445 -5.82 9.39 27.34
N ILE A 446 -6.65 9.13 28.35
CA ILE A 446 -6.96 10.06 29.42
C ILE A 446 -6.87 9.38 30.78
N THR A 447 -6.75 10.17 31.84
CA THR A 447 -6.88 9.73 33.23
C THR A 447 -7.95 10.55 33.94
N GLU A 448 -8.61 9.95 34.93
CA GLU A 448 -9.55 10.64 35.82
C GLU A 448 -8.95 10.72 37.23
N ASP A 449 -8.88 11.93 37.77
CA ASP A 449 -8.30 12.24 39.07
C ASP A 449 -9.15 13.30 39.76
N ASP A 450 -9.74 12.97 40.91
CA ASP A 450 -10.68 13.83 41.66
C ASP A 450 -11.81 14.42 40.78
N GLY A 451 -12.38 13.58 39.89
CA GLY A 451 -13.44 13.98 38.96
C GLY A 451 -12.99 14.91 37.83
N LYS A 452 -11.67 15.12 37.65
CA LYS A 452 -11.09 15.84 36.52
C LYS A 452 -10.50 14.88 35.51
N LEU A 453 -10.78 15.12 34.23
CA LEU A 453 -10.20 14.40 33.11
C LEU A 453 -8.93 15.11 32.65
N LYS A 454 -7.84 14.35 32.48
CA LYS A 454 -6.56 14.84 31.98
C LYS A 454 -6.13 14.01 30.78
N ILE A 455 -5.61 14.67 29.74
CA ILE A 455 -5.08 14.00 28.55
C ILE A 455 -3.68 13.48 28.84
N SER A 456 -3.41 12.23 28.44
CA SER A 456 -2.10 11.62 28.60
C SER A 456 -1.03 12.35 27.77
N PRO A 457 0.22 12.46 28.26
CA PRO A 457 1.28 13.21 27.58
C PRO A 457 1.51 12.81 26.11
N GLY A 458 1.41 11.52 25.78
CA GLY A 458 1.58 11.02 24.41
C GLY A 458 0.48 11.43 23.42
N ARG A 459 -0.71 11.79 23.93
CA ARG A 459 -1.87 12.24 23.13
C ARG A 459 -1.92 13.75 22.96
N TYR A 460 -1.16 14.48 23.78
CA TYR A 460 -1.32 15.92 23.92
C TYR A 460 -1.09 16.70 22.62
N ASN A 461 0.02 16.42 21.93
CA ASN A 461 0.38 17.12 20.70
C ASN A 461 -0.63 16.87 19.59
N ILE A 462 -1.06 15.62 19.40
CA ILE A 462 -2.06 15.29 18.36
C ILE A 462 -3.41 15.92 18.67
N SER A 463 -3.86 15.89 19.92
CA SER A 463 -5.10 16.54 20.37
C SER A 463 -5.06 18.05 20.09
N ARG A 464 -3.97 18.72 20.44
CA ARG A 464 -3.81 20.17 20.22
C ARG A 464 -3.76 20.53 18.73
N ARG A 465 -3.01 19.78 17.93
CA ARG A 465 -2.89 20.02 16.48
C ARG A 465 -4.23 19.87 15.77
N LEU A 466 -4.99 18.83 16.11
CA LEU A 466 -6.31 18.62 15.52
C LEU A 466 -7.35 19.60 16.05
N LEU A 467 -7.20 20.13 17.28
CA LEU A 467 -8.03 21.23 17.77
C LEU A 467 -7.80 22.50 16.94
N ILE A 468 -6.54 22.83 16.62
CA ILE A 468 -6.21 23.97 15.75
C ILE A 468 -6.85 23.80 14.36
N LEU A 469 -6.80 22.58 13.81
CA LEU A 469 -7.47 22.26 12.54
C LEU A 469 -9.00 22.43 12.62
N ASP A 470 -9.63 21.96 13.70
CA ASP A 470 -11.09 22.08 13.91
C ASP A 470 -11.53 23.53 14.10
N ILE A 471 -10.73 24.34 14.80
CA ILE A 471 -10.94 25.79 14.93
C ILE A 471 -10.83 26.42 13.54
N ALA A 472 -9.79 26.11 12.76
CA ALA A 472 -9.67 26.65 11.41
C ALA A 472 -10.88 26.25 10.53
N ALA A 473 -11.29 24.99 10.56
CA ALA A 473 -12.46 24.49 9.82
C ALA A 473 -13.76 25.22 10.20
N ASN A 474 -13.96 25.48 11.50
CA ASN A 474 -15.18 26.12 11.98
C ASN A 474 -15.21 27.64 11.82
N TYR A 475 -14.06 28.31 11.74
CA TYR A 475 -13.98 29.77 11.71
C TYR A 475 -13.42 30.35 10.40
N ALA A 476 -12.91 29.52 9.50
CA ALA A 476 -12.53 29.95 8.15
C ALA A 476 -13.73 30.47 7.35
N SER A 477 -13.45 31.11 6.22
CA SER A 477 -14.45 31.63 5.29
C SER A 477 -13.96 31.54 3.84
N LYS A 478 -14.87 31.76 2.88
CA LYS A 478 -14.51 31.83 1.46
C LYS A 478 -13.66 33.09 1.23
N ILE A 479 -12.48 32.91 0.64
CA ILE A 479 -11.54 33.99 0.35
C ILE A 479 -11.37 34.20 -1.15
N THR A 480 -10.99 35.41 -1.53
CA THR A 480 -10.66 35.75 -2.92
C THR A 480 -9.33 35.13 -3.36
N ASP A 481 -9.13 35.01 -4.67
CA ASP A 481 -7.84 34.57 -5.21
C ASP A 481 -6.67 35.49 -4.86
N SER A 482 -6.92 36.79 -4.70
CA SER A 482 -5.89 37.74 -4.26
C SER A 482 -5.48 37.49 -2.82
N GLN A 483 -6.46 37.26 -1.92
CA GLN A 483 -6.19 36.88 -0.53
C GLN A 483 -5.46 35.54 -0.46
N ARG A 484 -5.89 34.56 -1.25
CA ARG A 484 -5.23 33.26 -1.34
C ARG A 484 -3.74 33.45 -1.64
N LYS A 485 -3.38 34.10 -2.75
CA LYS A 485 -2.00 34.32 -3.21
C LYS A 485 -1.11 35.13 -2.25
N SER A 486 -1.69 35.72 -1.20
CA SER A 486 -0.91 36.49 -0.23
C SER A 486 -0.06 35.61 0.71
N GLN A 487 -0.26 34.29 0.71
CA GLN A 487 0.35 33.32 1.62
C GLN A 487 0.06 33.53 3.12
N LYS A 488 -0.72 34.54 3.49
CA LYS A 488 -1.14 34.84 4.88
C LYS A 488 -2.31 33.98 5.36
N TYR A 489 -3.03 33.38 4.41
CA TYR A 489 -4.19 32.53 4.68
C TYR A 489 -3.77 31.07 4.64
N LEU A 490 -4.28 30.32 5.62
CA LEU A 490 -4.22 28.87 5.64
C LEU A 490 -5.53 28.35 5.05
N LEU A 491 -5.42 27.61 3.95
CA LEU A 491 -6.56 26.94 3.34
C LEU A 491 -6.90 25.66 4.09
N VAL A 492 -8.19 25.36 4.20
CA VAL A 492 -8.73 24.18 4.90
C VAL A 492 -9.60 23.36 3.94
N PRO A 493 -9.45 22.02 3.88
CA PRO A 493 -10.32 21.18 3.07
C PRO A 493 -11.70 21.00 3.73
N GLY A 494 -12.69 20.59 2.95
CA GLY A 494 -14.01 20.17 3.41
C GLY A 494 -15.13 21.20 3.32
N TYR A 495 -14.87 22.40 2.81
CA TYR A 495 -15.79 23.55 2.86
C TYR A 495 -15.76 24.43 1.60
N GLY A 496 -15.29 23.88 0.48
CA GLY A 496 -15.25 24.53 -0.83
C GLY A 496 -13.87 25.04 -1.21
N ALA A 497 -13.74 25.38 -2.50
CA ALA A 497 -12.53 25.98 -3.01
C ALA A 497 -12.26 27.35 -2.35
N ASN A 498 -10.99 27.64 -2.09
CA ASN A 498 -10.55 28.88 -1.44
C ASN A 498 -11.25 29.14 -0.10
N TYR A 499 -11.49 28.10 0.71
CA TYR A 499 -11.90 28.27 2.09
C TYR A 499 -10.66 28.37 3.00
N GLY A 500 -10.51 29.46 3.74
CA GLY A 500 -9.33 29.69 4.56
C GLY A 500 -9.49 30.72 5.66
N ILE A 501 -8.49 30.77 6.53
CA ILE A 501 -8.42 31.66 7.69
C ILE A 501 -7.06 32.37 7.73
N LEU A 502 -7.03 33.62 8.19
CA LEU A 502 -5.78 34.32 8.46
C LEU A 502 -5.03 33.61 9.59
N GLU A 503 -3.73 33.36 9.42
CA GLU A 503 -2.94 32.67 10.45
C GLU A 503 -2.90 33.43 11.79
N SER A 504 -2.87 34.76 11.73
CA SER A 504 -2.95 35.61 12.93
C SER A 504 -4.28 35.46 13.66
N GLU A 505 -5.38 35.35 12.91
CA GLU A 505 -6.72 35.14 13.48
C GLU A 505 -6.85 33.75 14.10
N LEU A 506 -6.35 32.73 13.39
CA LEU A 506 -6.31 31.36 13.90
C LEU A 506 -5.50 31.27 15.20
N THR A 507 -4.37 31.98 15.28
CA THR A 507 -3.55 32.04 16.51
C THR A 507 -4.38 32.60 17.68
N THR A 508 -5.07 33.73 17.47
CA THR A 508 -5.92 34.35 18.49
C THR A 508 -7.03 33.41 18.94
N LEU A 509 -7.72 32.77 17.99
CA LEU A 509 -8.79 31.82 18.30
C LEU A 509 -8.26 30.62 19.07
N ALA A 510 -7.17 29.99 18.62
CA ALA A 510 -6.56 28.84 19.28
C ALA A 510 -6.17 29.15 20.72
N CYS A 511 -5.48 30.27 20.98
CA CYS A 511 -5.13 30.69 22.33
C CYS A 511 -6.36 31.03 23.19
N SER A 512 -7.43 31.54 22.59
CA SER A 512 -8.65 31.87 23.33
C SER A 512 -9.49 30.65 23.70
N MET A 513 -9.50 29.63 22.85
CA MET A 513 -10.36 28.46 22.99
C MET A 513 -9.67 27.30 23.72
N CYS A 514 -8.34 27.19 23.64
CA CYS A 514 -7.59 26.21 24.41
C CYS A 514 -7.34 26.75 25.82
N LYS A 515 -8.00 26.17 26.83
CA LYS A 515 -8.01 26.63 28.22
C LYS A 515 -7.09 25.84 29.12
N GLN A 516 -6.98 24.53 28.87
CA GLN A 516 -6.09 23.64 29.63
C GLN A 516 -4.62 23.71 29.18
N PHE A 517 -4.30 24.54 28.18
CA PHE A 517 -2.93 24.73 27.71
C PHE A 517 -2.63 26.15 27.33
N ASN A 518 -1.42 26.60 27.63
CA ASN A 518 -0.89 27.83 27.06
C ASN A 518 -0.17 27.53 25.74
N ILE A 519 -0.79 27.90 24.61
CA ILE A 519 -0.17 27.78 23.29
C ILE A 519 0.84 28.92 23.12
N THR A 520 2.13 28.60 23.18
CA THR A 520 3.20 29.57 22.88
C THR A 520 3.40 29.74 21.38
N ALA A 521 4.00 30.85 20.94
CA ALA A 521 4.27 31.09 19.52
C ALA A 521 5.15 29.99 18.86
N PRO A 522 6.25 29.50 19.48
CA PRO A 522 7.00 28.37 18.92
C PRO A 522 6.17 27.10 18.80
N THR A 523 5.33 26.81 19.79
CA THR A 523 4.45 25.64 19.75
C THR A 523 3.44 25.74 18.63
N PHE A 524 2.78 26.89 18.48
CA PHE A 524 1.82 27.12 17.39
C PHE A 524 2.49 26.98 16.02
N SER A 525 3.67 27.58 15.83
CA SER A 525 4.43 27.45 14.58
C SER A 525 4.72 25.99 14.23
N SER A 526 5.20 25.20 15.21
CA SER A 526 5.47 23.77 15.01
C SER A 526 4.21 22.95 14.70
N ASP A 527 3.06 23.32 15.28
CA ASP A 527 1.80 22.67 14.98
C ASP A 527 1.28 23.02 13.57
N ILE A 528 1.45 24.27 13.12
CA ILE A 528 1.13 24.68 11.75
C ILE A 528 2.04 23.96 10.75
N GLU A 529 3.34 23.86 11.01
CA GLU A 529 4.28 23.08 10.19
C GLU A 529 3.81 21.63 10.06
N TRP A 530 3.46 20.99 11.18
CA TRP A 530 2.94 19.62 11.15
C TRP A 530 1.65 19.49 10.34
N LEU A 531 0.72 20.45 10.42
CA LEU A 531 -0.52 20.44 9.64
C LEU A 531 -0.29 20.69 8.14
N LEU A 532 0.73 21.47 7.79
CA LEU A 532 1.18 21.66 6.40
C LEU A 532 1.84 20.38 5.87
N ASP A 533 2.69 19.73 6.66
CA ASP A 533 3.36 18.48 6.31
C ASP A 533 2.37 17.31 6.14
N GLU A 534 1.37 17.22 7.00
CA GLU A 534 0.26 16.26 6.86
C GLU A 534 -0.67 16.59 5.68
N GLY A 535 -0.46 17.73 5.01
CA GLY A 535 -1.18 18.15 3.82
C GLY A 535 -2.62 18.58 4.07
N VAL A 536 -3.01 18.78 5.34
CA VAL A 536 -4.37 19.19 5.75
C VAL A 536 -4.52 20.71 5.86
N PHE A 537 -3.41 21.44 5.75
CA PHE A 537 -3.37 22.87 5.41
C PHE A 537 -2.59 23.11 4.12
N LYS A 538 -2.87 24.25 3.47
CA LYS A 538 -2.05 24.80 2.38
C LYS A 538 -1.83 26.29 2.56
N ARG A 539 -0.60 26.74 2.30
CA ARG A 539 -0.26 28.13 1.95
C ARG A 539 -0.11 28.20 0.43
N ARG A 540 -0.71 29.19 -0.23
CA ARG A 540 -0.58 29.38 -1.69
C ARG A 540 -0.39 30.82 -2.08
#